data_AF-A0A6G3MH06-F1
#
_entry.id   AF-A0A6G3MH06-F1
#
_cell.length_a   1.000
_cell.length_b   1.000
_cell.length_c   1.000
_cell.angle_alpha   90.00
_cell.angle_beta   90.00
_cell.angle_gamma   90.00
#
_symmetry.space_group_name_H-M   'P 1'
#
loop_
_entity.id
_entity.type
_entity.pdbx_description
1 polymer ?
#
loop_
_entity_poly.entity_id
_entity_poly.type
_entity_poly.pdbx_seq_one_letter_code
_entity_poly.pdbx_strand_id
1 'polypeptide(L)'
;EELNSDYILYQKLKKFIKKNEFKLKEEEITIAHSLIADFENSGIHLNCRLKDLFEAKNNIAKDSEQFLTNCQSNLDRTCINHSQIILLNSILTSRKKMAKILAFNSFSEYNLKMTMAGSYENVFNFLHRIISITAQSNQIDFSAISQILPMRIESLKELASLAENSTINDPVILPLDNLINTLLEILENLFGVSLHICKDAPEYVWSSAIVRIIVKDKGLNKIGSFYCDLFQRAHKPFFSCHYTLLGRKSDQDTQLPSVYLSLNIPIVYKDTKLYTSFCGAETFFHEMGHCLHSIMYNGKYQHLSGTRCSTDLAEIPSLLFEQFLYDP
;
A
#
# COMPACT_ATOMS: atom_id res chain seq x y z
N GLU A 1 -6.53 -20.57 -3.61
CA GLU A 1 -7.63 -20.89 -2.68
C GLU A 1 -7.60 -22.34 -2.23
N GLU A 2 -7.33 -23.31 -3.11
CA GLU A 2 -7.31 -24.75 -2.77
C GLU A 2 -6.36 -25.12 -1.61
N LEU A 3 -5.13 -24.59 -1.60
CA LEU A 3 -4.15 -24.88 -0.53
C LEU A 3 -4.61 -24.42 0.86
N ASN A 4 -5.27 -23.26 0.96
CA ASN A 4 -5.75 -22.73 2.25
C ASN A 4 -7.03 -23.44 2.74
N SER A 5 -7.50 -24.44 2.00
CA SER A 5 -8.64 -25.30 2.34
C SER A 5 -8.25 -26.76 2.63
N ASP A 6 -6.96 -27.10 2.61
CA ASP A 6 -6.48 -28.43 2.97
C ASP A 6 -6.44 -28.64 4.49
N TYR A 7 -7.44 -29.38 5.01
CA TYR A 7 -7.59 -29.62 6.44
C TYR A 7 -6.47 -30.50 7.02
N ILE A 8 -5.95 -31.44 6.22
CA ILE A 8 -4.87 -32.33 6.65
C ILE A 8 -3.59 -31.52 6.86
N LEU A 9 -3.29 -30.62 5.93
CA LEU A 9 -2.14 -29.72 6.02
C LEU A 9 -2.25 -28.78 7.22
N TYR A 10 -3.42 -28.18 7.44
CA TYR A 10 -3.71 -27.35 8.62
C TYR A 10 -3.45 -28.10 9.94
N GLN A 11 -3.98 -29.33 10.08
CA GLN A 11 -3.79 -30.13 11.30
C GLN A 11 -2.33 -30.55 11.50
N LYS A 12 -1.63 -30.92 10.43
CA LYS A 12 -0.19 -31.24 10.48
C LYS A 12 0.61 -30.04 10.95
N LEU A 13 0.35 -28.84 10.41
CA LEU A 13 1.04 -27.62 10.80
C LEU A 13 0.79 -27.25 12.27
N LYS A 14 -0.46 -27.31 12.75
CA LYS A 14 -0.78 -27.06 14.18
C LYS A 14 -0.08 -28.04 15.12
N LYS A 15 -0.08 -29.32 14.76
CA LYS A 15 0.60 -30.37 15.54
C LYS A 15 2.11 -30.16 15.55
N PHE A 16 2.68 -29.76 14.42
CA PHE A 16 4.11 -29.47 14.26
C PHE A 16 4.56 -28.32 15.17
N ILE A 17 3.84 -27.20 15.19
CA ILE A 17 4.16 -26.05 16.07
C ILE A 17 4.02 -26.43 17.54
N LYS A 18 2.94 -27.13 17.93
CA LYS A 18 2.66 -27.47 19.33
C LYS A 18 3.71 -28.40 19.94
N LYS A 19 4.26 -29.32 19.15
CA LYS A 19 5.22 -30.32 19.63
C LYS A 19 6.61 -29.74 19.90
N ASN A 20 6.92 -28.56 19.34
CA ASN A 20 8.24 -27.91 19.43
C ASN A 20 9.44 -28.85 19.15
N GLU A 21 9.20 -29.91 18.38
CA GLU A 21 10.14 -31.04 18.17
C GLU A 21 11.38 -30.61 17.37
N PHE A 22 11.35 -29.48 16.67
CA PHE A 22 12.35 -29.11 15.66
C PHE A 22 13.14 -27.82 15.95
N LYS A 23 13.00 -27.19 17.14
CA LYS A 23 13.69 -25.93 17.50
C LYS A 23 13.66 -24.90 16.36
N LEU A 24 12.44 -24.55 15.93
CA LEU A 24 12.23 -23.55 14.87
C LEU A 24 12.85 -22.20 15.24
N LYS A 25 13.38 -21.50 14.24
CA LYS A 25 13.83 -20.12 14.39
C LYS A 25 12.64 -19.17 14.48
N GLU A 26 12.87 -17.97 14.98
CA GLU A 26 11.84 -16.94 15.14
C GLU A 26 11.12 -16.62 13.81
N GLU A 27 11.85 -16.44 12.71
CA GLU A 27 11.26 -16.23 11.38
C GLU A 27 10.34 -17.39 10.95
N GLU A 28 10.73 -18.63 11.24
CA GLU A 28 9.98 -19.83 10.89
C GLU A 28 8.69 -19.94 11.72
N ILE A 29 8.76 -19.59 13.01
CA ILE A 29 7.60 -19.54 13.89
C ILE A 29 6.61 -18.47 13.40
N THR A 30 7.11 -17.29 13.04
CA THR A 30 6.29 -16.20 12.49
C THR A 30 5.57 -16.62 11.21
N ILE A 31 6.28 -17.26 10.29
CA ILE A 31 5.68 -17.78 9.05
C ILE A 31 4.64 -18.86 9.37
N ALA A 32 4.95 -19.79 10.26
CA ALA A 32 4.03 -20.86 10.63
C ALA A 32 2.73 -20.32 11.26
N HIS A 33 2.82 -19.30 12.10
CA HIS A 33 1.64 -18.60 12.64
C HIS A 33 0.88 -17.83 11.56
N SER A 34 1.57 -17.16 10.64
CA SER A 34 0.92 -16.49 9.51
C SER A 34 0.14 -17.48 8.63
N LEU A 35 0.74 -18.63 8.32
CA LEU A 35 0.07 -19.69 7.54
C LEU A 35 -1.15 -20.25 8.28
N ILE A 36 -1.06 -20.48 9.60
CA ILE A 36 -2.22 -20.87 10.41
C ILE A 36 -3.31 -19.80 10.36
N ALA A 37 -2.94 -18.52 10.46
CA ALA A 37 -3.90 -17.43 10.36
C ALA A 37 -4.60 -17.44 8.99
N ASP A 38 -3.89 -17.68 7.88
CA ASP A 38 -4.48 -17.80 6.55
C ASP A 38 -5.47 -18.98 6.44
N PHE A 39 -5.09 -20.14 6.99
CA PHE A 39 -5.99 -21.29 7.11
C PHE A 39 -7.23 -20.96 7.95
N GLU A 40 -7.07 -20.31 9.09
CA GLU A 40 -8.19 -19.98 9.96
C GLU A 40 -9.09 -18.91 9.33
N ASN A 41 -8.51 -17.94 8.62
CA ASN A 41 -9.23 -16.93 7.85
C ASN A 41 -10.02 -17.53 6.69
N SER A 42 -9.60 -18.66 6.12
CA SER A 42 -10.40 -19.37 5.11
C SER A 42 -11.65 -20.02 5.72
N GLY A 43 -11.70 -20.15 7.05
CA GLY A 43 -12.77 -20.83 7.77
C GLY A 43 -12.55 -22.33 7.88
N ILE A 44 -11.35 -22.84 7.61
CA ILE A 44 -11.07 -24.29 7.60
C ILE A 44 -11.38 -25.00 8.93
N HIS A 45 -11.35 -24.24 10.03
CA HIS A 45 -11.64 -24.71 11.37
C HIS A 45 -13.14 -24.70 11.70
N LEU A 46 -13.98 -24.17 10.80
CA LEU A 46 -15.42 -24.06 10.96
C LEU A 46 -16.10 -25.25 10.28
N ASN A 47 -16.58 -26.21 11.07
CA ASN A 47 -17.26 -27.39 10.52
C ASN A 47 -18.56 -27.05 9.78
N CYS A 48 -19.53 -26.41 10.46
CA CYS A 48 -20.89 -26.21 9.92
C CYS A 48 -21.15 -24.78 9.39
N ARG A 49 -20.26 -23.83 9.65
CA ARG A 49 -20.46 -22.39 9.32
C ARG A 49 -19.68 -21.93 8.10
N LEU A 50 -18.97 -22.84 7.44
CA LEU A 50 -18.13 -22.51 6.28
C LEU A 50 -18.95 -21.91 5.13
N LYS A 51 -20.14 -22.46 4.86
CA LYS A 51 -21.06 -21.94 3.83
C LYS A 51 -21.48 -20.49 4.13
N ASP A 52 -21.82 -20.19 5.38
CA ASP A 52 -22.19 -18.85 5.81
C ASP A 52 -21.03 -17.85 5.70
N LEU A 53 -19.80 -18.32 5.95
CA LEU A 53 -18.60 -17.50 5.80
C LEU A 53 -18.36 -17.15 4.33
N PHE A 54 -18.45 -18.14 3.44
CA PHE A 54 -18.30 -17.93 2.00
C PHE A 54 -19.38 -16.96 1.47
N GLU A 55 -20.64 -17.14 1.88
CA GLU A 55 -21.71 -16.22 1.52
C GLU A 55 -21.41 -14.78 1.98
N ALA A 56 -20.99 -14.60 3.23
CA ALA A 56 -20.64 -13.27 3.75
C ALA A 56 -19.47 -12.64 2.97
N LYS A 57 -18.41 -13.40 2.67
CA LYS A 57 -17.27 -12.92 1.88
C LYS A 57 -17.66 -12.55 0.45
N ASN A 58 -18.49 -13.37 -0.21
CA ASN A 58 -18.96 -13.12 -1.56
C ASN A 58 -19.82 -11.87 -1.63
N ASN A 59 -20.72 -11.66 -0.65
CA ASN A 59 -21.53 -10.45 -0.56
C ASN A 59 -20.64 -9.21 -0.36
N ILE A 60 -19.63 -9.28 0.53
CA ILE A 60 -18.66 -8.19 0.71
C ILE A 60 -17.95 -7.88 -0.62
N ALA A 61 -17.43 -8.89 -1.32
CA ALA A 61 -16.69 -8.69 -2.57
C ALA A 61 -17.57 -8.07 -3.67
N LYS A 62 -18.74 -8.67 -3.93
CA LYS A 62 -19.69 -8.21 -4.94
C LYS A 62 -20.19 -6.80 -4.66
N ASP A 63 -20.64 -6.53 -3.44
CA ASP A 63 -21.19 -5.22 -3.09
C ASP A 63 -20.11 -4.14 -3.08
N SER A 64 -18.86 -4.49 -2.70
CA SER A 64 -17.73 -3.57 -2.75
C SER A 64 -17.33 -3.23 -4.19
N GLU A 65 -17.30 -4.20 -5.09
CA GLU A 65 -17.05 -3.98 -6.51
C GLU A 65 -18.11 -3.07 -7.13
N GLN A 66 -19.39 -3.33 -6.85
CA GLN A 66 -20.48 -2.49 -7.32
C GLN A 66 -20.40 -1.08 -6.72
N PHE A 67 -20.07 -0.95 -5.43
CA PHE A 67 -19.88 0.34 -4.77
C PHE A 67 -18.78 1.16 -5.45
N LEU A 68 -17.62 0.55 -5.72
CA LEU A 68 -16.50 1.20 -6.41
C LEU A 68 -16.84 1.59 -7.84
N THR A 69 -17.52 0.71 -8.58
CA THR A 69 -17.97 0.98 -9.96
C THR A 69 -18.90 2.19 -10.00
N ASN A 70 -19.87 2.25 -9.09
CA ASN A 70 -20.80 3.37 -8.96
C ASN A 70 -20.11 4.69 -8.57
N CYS A 71 -18.98 4.63 -7.85
CA CYS A 71 -18.17 5.80 -7.51
C CYS A 71 -17.37 6.33 -8.71
N GLN A 72 -16.94 5.45 -9.62
CA GLN A 72 -16.23 5.87 -10.84
C GLN A 72 -17.17 6.54 -11.85
N SER A 73 -18.44 6.15 -11.89
CA SER A 73 -19.44 6.68 -12.82
C SER A 73 -20.12 7.97 -12.35
N ASN A 74 -20.20 8.23 -11.04
CA ASN A 74 -20.86 9.40 -10.47
C ASN A 74 -19.85 10.37 -9.85
N LEU A 75 -19.50 11.43 -10.59
CA LEU A 75 -18.64 12.52 -10.12
C LEU A 75 -19.37 13.56 -9.28
N ASP A 76 -20.71 13.54 -9.27
CA ASP A 76 -21.50 14.49 -8.52
C ASP A 76 -21.59 14.09 -7.04
N ARG A 77 -20.60 14.52 -6.25
CA ARG A 77 -20.58 14.24 -4.81
C ARG A 77 -21.52 15.14 -3.99
N THR A 78 -22.41 15.88 -4.64
CA THR A 78 -23.35 16.81 -4.00
C THR A 78 -24.68 16.16 -3.64
N CYS A 79 -25.00 15.03 -4.27
CA CYS A 79 -26.24 14.30 -4.02
C CYS A 79 -25.99 13.01 -3.24
N ILE A 80 -26.85 12.76 -2.25
CA ILE A 80 -26.83 11.49 -1.50
C ILE A 80 -27.33 10.39 -2.43
N ASN A 81 -26.41 9.57 -2.93
CA ASN A 81 -26.78 8.41 -3.73
C ASN A 81 -27.35 7.30 -2.82
N HIS A 82 -28.68 7.15 -2.80
CA HIS A 82 -29.36 6.15 -1.98
C HIS A 82 -28.93 4.71 -2.30
N SER A 83 -28.61 4.40 -3.56
CA SER A 83 -28.11 3.07 -3.93
C SER A 83 -26.76 2.77 -3.28
N GLN A 84 -25.88 3.77 -3.13
CA GLN A 84 -24.60 3.63 -2.45
C GLN A 84 -24.76 3.42 -0.94
N ILE A 85 -25.74 4.08 -0.31
CA ILE A 85 -26.06 3.84 1.10
C ILE A 85 -26.54 2.40 1.31
N ILE A 86 -27.39 1.88 0.43
CA ILE A 86 -27.88 0.50 0.49
C ILE A 86 -26.70 -0.48 0.39
N LEU A 87 -25.80 -0.28 -0.58
CA LEU A 87 -24.60 -1.11 -0.75
C LEU A 87 -23.69 -1.04 0.49
N LEU A 88 -23.43 0.16 1.01
CA LEU A 88 -22.61 0.33 2.22
C LEU A 88 -23.23 -0.41 3.43
N ASN A 89 -24.54 -0.30 3.64
CA ASN A 89 -25.24 -1.02 4.70
C ASN A 89 -25.14 -2.55 4.52
N SER A 90 -25.23 -3.04 3.29
CA SER A 90 -25.04 -4.46 2.97
C SER A 90 -23.62 -4.94 3.29
N ILE A 91 -22.60 -4.17 2.90
CA ILE A 91 -21.19 -4.44 3.20
C ILE A 91 -20.97 -4.48 4.72
N LEU A 92 -21.46 -3.49 5.46
CA LEU A 92 -21.32 -3.43 6.93
C LEU A 92 -22.03 -4.60 7.62
N THR A 93 -23.22 -4.97 7.16
CA THR A 93 -23.98 -6.11 7.69
C THR A 93 -23.24 -7.43 7.43
N SER A 94 -22.72 -7.61 6.22
CA SER A 94 -21.96 -8.80 5.84
C SER A 94 -20.63 -8.90 6.60
N ARG A 95 -19.91 -7.78 6.80
CA ARG A 95 -18.72 -7.69 7.66
C ARG A 95 -19.01 -8.08 9.10
N LYS A 96 -20.12 -7.60 9.67
CA LYS A 96 -20.58 -7.99 11.01
C LYS A 96 -20.90 -9.49 11.10
N LYS A 97 -21.59 -10.05 10.09
CA LYS A 97 -21.89 -11.48 10.00
C LYS A 97 -20.60 -12.30 9.96
N MET A 98 -19.65 -11.91 9.09
CA MET A 98 -18.33 -12.55 8.96
C MET A 98 -17.54 -12.56 10.28
N ALA A 99 -17.43 -11.41 10.95
CA ALA A 99 -16.74 -11.31 12.24
C ALA A 99 -17.31 -12.28 13.29
N LYS A 100 -18.65 -12.33 13.43
CA LYS A 100 -19.34 -13.26 14.33
C LYS A 100 -19.15 -14.73 13.97
N ILE A 101 -18.99 -15.03 12.68
CA ILE A 101 -18.72 -16.41 12.22
C ILE A 101 -17.31 -16.85 12.66
N LEU A 102 -16.35 -15.95 12.54
CA LEU A 102 -14.95 -16.15 12.93
C LEU A 102 -14.69 -15.90 14.43
N ALA A 103 -15.75 -15.79 15.24
CA ALA A 103 -15.70 -15.57 16.69
C ALA A 103 -15.02 -14.25 17.15
N PHE A 104 -15.13 -13.19 16.35
CA PHE A 104 -14.75 -11.82 16.73
C PHE A 104 -15.97 -10.99 17.13
N ASN A 105 -15.79 -10.01 18.03
CA ASN A 105 -16.87 -9.12 18.47
C ASN A 105 -17.26 -8.11 17.40
N SER A 106 -16.29 -7.69 16.59
CA SER A 106 -16.48 -6.73 15.49
C SER A 106 -15.59 -7.04 14.29
N PHE A 107 -15.93 -6.47 13.14
CA PHE A 107 -15.06 -6.57 11.97
C PHE A 107 -13.75 -5.81 12.17
N SER A 108 -13.74 -4.72 12.94
CA SER A 108 -12.52 -3.97 13.28
C SER A 108 -11.55 -4.83 14.08
N GLU A 109 -12.04 -5.57 15.08
CA GLU A 109 -11.22 -6.52 15.85
C GLU A 109 -10.61 -7.61 14.95
N TYR A 110 -11.41 -8.17 14.04
CA TYR A 110 -10.91 -9.12 13.05
C TYR A 110 -9.82 -8.51 12.16
N ASN A 111 -10.06 -7.31 11.61
CA ASN A 111 -9.18 -6.68 10.65
C ASN A 111 -7.87 -6.14 11.27
N LEU A 112 -7.90 -5.75 12.54
CA LEU A 112 -6.75 -5.18 13.26
C LEU A 112 -5.87 -6.25 13.92
N LYS A 113 -6.34 -7.49 14.04
CA LYS A 113 -5.64 -8.57 14.78
C LYS A 113 -4.18 -8.74 14.39
N MET A 114 -3.87 -8.62 13.10
CA MET A 114 -2.53 -8.84 12.54
C MET A 114 -1.84 -7.53 12.11
N THR A 115 -2.37 -6.39 12.54
CA THR A 115 -1.80 -5.07 12.21
C THR A 115 -0.96 -4.54 13.38
N MET A 116 -0.11 -3.55 13.11
CA MET A 116 0.70 -2.90 14.15
C MET A 116 -0.19 -2.24 15.21
N ALA A 117 -1.32 -1.66 14.80
CA ALA A 117 -2.29 -1.08 15.72
C ALA A 117 -2.93 -2.11 16.66
N GLY A 118 -3.17 -3.34 16.18
CA GLY A 118 -3.58 -4.50 16.99
C GLY A 118 -5.02 -4.49 17.54
N SER A 119 -5.60 -3.33 17.83
CA SER A 119 -6.96 -3.21 18.38
C SER A 119 -7.67 -1.91 18.03
N TYR A 120 -9.00 -1.91 18.14
CA TYR A 120 -9.83 -0.73 17.93
C TYR A 120 -9.49 0.39 18.93
N GLU A 121 -9.26 0.04 20.19
CA GLU A 121 -8.95 0.99 21.27
C GLU A 121 -7.65 1.74 20.98
N ASN A 122 -6.63 1.06 20.46
CA ASN A 122 -5.37 1.68 20.08
C ASN A 122 -5.56 2.69 18.94
N VAL A 123 -6.31 2.31 17.90
CA VAL A 123 -6.65 3.22 16.78
C VAL A 123 -7.43 4.43 17.29
N PHE A 124 -8.47 4.19 18.10
CA PHE A 124 -9.32 5.22 18.65
C PHE A 124 -8.54 6.21 19.51
N ASN A 125 -7.72 5.71 20.45
CA ASN A 125 -6.88 6.53 21.32
C ASN A 125 -5.83 7.33 20.52
N PHE A 126 -5.23 6.72 19.51
CA PHE A 126 -4.30 7.40 18.61
C PHE A 126 -4.97 8.57 17.89
N LEU A 127 -6.11 8.34 17.24
CA LEU A 127 -6.85 9.38 16.52
C LEU A 127 -7.31 10.50 17.46
N HIS A 128 -7.83 10.17 18.65
CA HIS A 128 -8.21 11.15 19.65
C HIS A 128 -7.03 11.99 20.14
N ARG A 129 -5.86 11.39 20.30
CA ARG A 129 -4.64 12.12 20.65
C ARG A 129 -4.24 13.08 19.53
N ILE A 130 -4.25 12.65 18.27
CA ILE A 130 -3.97 13.53 17.13
C ILE A 130 -4.96 14.70 17.09
N ILE A 131 -6.27 14.44 17.21
CA ILE A 131 -7.31 15.48 17.25
C ILE A 131 -7.05 16.47 18.38
N SER A 132 -6.68 15.98 19.58
CA SER A 132 -6.42 16.85 20.72
C SER A 132 -5.22 17.78 20.51
N ILE A 133 -4.16 17.29 19.86
CA ILE A 133 -2.95 18.05 19.55
C ILE A 133 -3.24 19.06 18.43
N THR A 134 -3.86 18.64 17.34
CA THR A 134 -4.17 19.52 16.21
C THR A 134 -5.20 20.58 16.57
N ALA A 135 -6.18 20.27 17.42
CA ALA A 135 -7.15 21.25 17.92
C ALA A 135 -6.50 22.38 18.74
N GLN A 136 -5.39 22.11 19.44
CA GLN A 136 -4.64 23.14 20.18
C GLN A 136 -3.84 24.04 19.24
N SER A 137 -3.20 23.48 18.20
CA SER A 137 -2.44 24.24 17.21
C SER A 137 -3.32 24.99 16.20
N ASN A 138 -4.54 24.50 15.93
CA ASN A 138 -5.46 25.03 14.91
C ASN A 138 -6.49 26.04 15.46
N GLN A 139 -6.27 26.64 16.65
CA GLN A 139 -7.06 27.81 17.06
C GLN A 139 -6.95 28.99 16.07
N ILE A 140 -5.98 28.95 15.15
CA ILE A 140 -5.75 29.99 14.15
C ILE A 140 -6.49 29.76 12.82
N ASP A 141 -7.12 28.60 12.54
CA ASP A 141 -7.72 28.37 11.21
C ASP A 141 -9.18 27.90 11.23
N PHE A 142 -9.78 27.64 12.39
CA PHE A 142 -11.21 27.33 12.45
C PHE A 142 -12.10 28.53 12.11
N SER A 143 -11.65 29.77 12.33
CA SER A 143 -12.38 30.98 11.93
C SER A 143 -12.34 31.20 10.41
N ALA A 144 -11.21 30.92 9.75
CA ALA A 144 -11.08 30.96 8.30
C ALA A 144 -11.85 29.81 7.64
N ILE A 145 -11.73 28.59 8.18
CA ILE A 145 -12.47 27.41 7.72
C ILE A 145 -13.98 27.55 7.97
N SER A 146 -14.43 28.15 9.08
CA SER A 146 -15.86 28.40 9.33
C SER A 146 -16.45 29.57 8.54
N GLN A 147 -15.61 30.52 8.09
CA GLN A 147 -16.01 31.49 7.06
C GLN A 147 -16.11 30.86 5.66
N ILE A 148 -15.33 29.79 5.39
CA ILE A 148 -15.37 28.99 4.16
C ILE A 148 -16.47 27.91 4.19
N LEU A 149 -16.87 27.45 5.37
CA LEU A 149 -17.98 26.52 5.58
C LEU A 149 -19.21 27.24 6.16
N PRO A 150 -20.11 27.80 5.32
CA PRO A 150 -21.50 27.77 5.71
C PRO A 150 -21.95 26.30 5.75
N MET A 151 -22.72 25.98 6.77
CA MET A 151 -23.51 24.76 6.86
C MET A 151 -24.03 24.30 5.49
N ARG A 152 -23.79 23.02 5.18
CA ARG A 152 -24.04 22.33 3.89
C ARG A 152 -23.09 22.76 2.76
N ILE A 153 -22.03 21.97 2.59
CA ILE A 153 -21.39 21.81 1.29
C ILE A 153 -22.41 21.09 0.39
N GLU A 154 -23.30 21.87 -0.24
CA GLU A 154 -24.19 21.40 -1.30
C GLU A 154 -23.45 21.43 -2.66
N SER A 155 -22.22 21.95 -2.77
CA SER A 155 -21.38 21.61 -3.93
C SER A 155 -19.87 21.67 -3.74
N LEU A 156 -19.14 20.63 -4.18
CA LEU A 156 -17.67 20.62 -4.29
C LEU A 156 -17.12 21.68 -5.26
N LYS A 157 -17.98 22.29 -6.08
CA LYS A 157 -17.60 23.35 -7.02
C LYS A 157 -17.20 24.64 -6.29
N GLU A 158 -17.81 24.94 -5.15
CA GLU A 158 -17.50 26.15 -4.38
C GLU A 158 -16.13 26.05 -3.69
N LEU A 159 -15.76 24.86 -3.18
CA LEU A 159 -14.41 24.58 -2.67
C LEU A 159 -13.34 24.72 -3.77
N ALA A 160 -13.64 24.31 -5.00
CA ALA A 160 -12.71 24.47 -6.13
C ALA A 160 -12.50 25.96 -6.50
N SER A 161 -13.58 26.76 -6.51
CA SER A 161 -13.48 28.21 -6.80
C SER A 161 -12.78 29.01 -5.68
N LEU A 162 -12.83 28.53 -4.43
CA LEU A 162 -12.12 29.15 -3.32
C LEU A 162 -10.63 28.77 -3.30
N ALA A 163 -10.30 27.54 -3.73
CA ALA A 163 -8.91 27.17 -3.98
C ALA A 163 -8.27 28.02 -5.09
N GLU A 164 -9.02 28.36 -6.15
CA GLU A 164 -8.56 29.26 -7.23
C GLU A 164 -8.29 30.70 -6.77
N ASN A 165 -8.95 31.15 -5.70
CA ASN A 165 -8.76 32.49 -5.11
C ASN A 165 -7.66 32.55 -4.05
N SER A 166 -7.12 31.40 -3.62
CA SER A 166 -5.87 31.39 -2.87
C SER A 166 -4.73 31.76 -3.82
N THR A 167 -3.78 32.58 -3.38
CA THR A 167 -2.54 32.85 -4.12
C THR A 167 -1.75 31.55 -4.18
N ILE A 168 -2.13 30.66 -5.08
CA ILE A 168 -1.35 29.48 -5.46
C ILE A 168 -0.13 30.06 -6.17
N ASN A 169 0.99 30.14 -5.44
CA ASN A 169 2.30 30.28 -6.07
C ASN A 169 2.37 29.31 -7.25
N ASP A 170 2.97 29.73 -8.36
CA ASP A 170 3.16 28.86 -9.53
C ASP A 170 3.55 27.45 -9.07
N PRO A 171 2.86 26.40 -9.56
CA PRO A 171 3.09 25.05 -9.05
C PRO A 171 4.57 24.72 -9.18
N VAL A 172 5.21 24.39 -8.05
CA VAL A 172 6.64 24.08 -8.01
C VAL A 172 6.90 22.91 -8.96
N ILE A 173 7.62 23.21 -10.04
CA ILE A 173 8.10 22.22 -11.00
C ILE A 173 9.56 21.91 -10.73
N LEU A 174 9.88 20.63 -10.65
CA LEU A 174 11.19 20.11 -10.32
C LEU A 174 11.81 19.47 -11.57
N PRO A 175 13.06 19.84 -11.93
CA PRO A 175 13.80 19.13 -12.97
C PRO A 175 13.97 17.66 -12.58
N LEU A 176 13.56 16.75 -13.47
CA LEU A 176 13.58 15.31 -13.21
C LEU A 176 15.02 14.78 -13.11
N ASP A 177 15.97 15.37 -13.83
CA ASP A 177 17.40 15.07 -13.72
C ASP A 177 17.92 15.35 -12.30
N ASN A 178 17.57 16.50 -11.72
CA ASN A 178 17.92 16.82 -10.35
C ASN A 178 17.28 15.83 -9.37
N LEU A 179 15.99 15.51 -9.54
CA LEU A 179 15.27 14.56 -8.69
C LEU A 179 15.92 13.16 -8.70
N ILE A 180 16.32 12.69 -9.88
CA ILE A 180 17.02 11.41 -10.04
C ILE A 180 18.41 11.46 -9.39
N ASN A 181 19.16 12.56 -9.57
CA ASN A 181 20.48 12.71 -8.95
C ASN A 181 20.37 12.69 -7.41
N THR A 182 19.41 13.43 -6.83
CA THR A 182 19.14 13.40 -5.39
C THR A 182 18.82 11.98 -4.91
N LEU A 183 17.98 11.24 -5.64
CA LEU A 183 17.71 9.85 -5.33
C LEU A 183 19.01 9.01 -5.34
N LEU A 184 19.85 9.13 -6.37
CA LEU A 184 21.10 8.39 -6.47
C LEU A 184 22.04 8.71 -5.29
N GLU A 185 22.16 9.97 -4.90
CA GLU A 185 22.96 10.40 -3.76
C GLU A 185 22.45 9.82 -2.43
N ILE A 186 21.13 9.83 -2.21
CA ILE A 186 20.50 9.22 -1.02
C ILE A 186 20.81 7.72 -1.00
N LEU A 187 20.64 7.02 -2.13
CA LEU A 187 20.88 5.59 -2.23
C LEU A 187 22.34 5.21 -1.94
N GLU A 188 23.28 5.98 -2.46
CA GLU A 188 24.70 5.74 -2.23
C GLU A 188 25.11 6.04 -0.78
N ASN A 189 24.72 7.22 -0.27
CA ASN A 189 25.19 7.72 1.02
C ASN A 189 24.50 7.04 2.21
N LEU A 190 23.18 6.85 2.13
CA LEU A 190 22.40 6.30 3.25
C LEU A 190 22.31 4.78 3.19
N PHE A 191 22.08 4.21 2.00
CA PHE A 191 21.81 2.78 1.84
C PHE A 191 23.02 2.00 1.32
N GLY A 192 24.05 2.67 0.79
CA GLY A 192 25.21 1.99 0.22
C GLY A 192 24.88 1.19 -1.03
N VAL A 193 23.91 1.64 -1.83
CA VAL A 193 23.49 0.95 -3.05
C VAL A 193 23.56 1.87 -4.27
N SER A 194 23.75 1.27 -5.44
CA SER A 194 23.81 1.97 -6.71
C SER A 194 22.81 1.38 -7.72
N LEU A 195 22.29 2.24 -8.59
CA LEU A 195 21.35 1.88 -9.65
C LEU A 195 22.07 1.76 -10.99
N HIS A 196 21.88 0.63 -11.67
CA HIS A 196 22.50 0.34 -12.97
C HIS A 196 21.41 0.10 -14.01
N ILE A 197 21.22 1.07 -14.91
CA ILE A 197 20.24 0.97 -15.99
C ILE A 197 20.68 -0.08 -17.00
N CYS A 198 19.82 -1.06 -17.30
CA CYS A 198 20.03 -1.99 -18.39
C CYS A 198 19.73 -1.29 -19.72
N LYS A 199 20.74 -1.17 -20.59
CA LYS A 199 20.61 -0.54 -21.91
C LYS A 199 19.85 -1.41 -22.92
N ASP A 200 19.90 -2.72 -22.72
CA ASP A 200 19.15 -3.66 -23.56
C ASP A 200 17.67 -3.62 -23.17
N ALA A 201 16.80 -3.56 -24.18
CA ALA A 201 15.37 -3.68 -23.96
C ALA A 201 15.10 -5.02 -23.24
N PRO A 202 14.37 -5.03 -22.12
CA PRO A 202 14.08 -6.28 -21.44
C PRO A 202 13.30 -7.19 -22.41
N GLU A 203 13.74 -8.45 -22.58
CA GLU A 203 13.11 -9.39 -23.52
C GLU A 203 11.60 -9.62 -23.24
N TYR A 204 11.12 -9.26 -22.05
CA TYR A 204 9.77 -9.53 -21.57
C TYR A 204 9.08 -8.28 -20.95
N VAL A 205 9.09 -7.14 -21.64
CA VAL A 205 8.26 -5.97 -21.25
C VAL A 205 7.23 -5.62 -22.32
N TRP A 206 6.03 -5.22 -21.87
CA TRP A 206 4.92 -4.85 -22.76
C TRP A 206 4.98 -3.40 -23.28
N SER A 207 6.02 -2.65 -22.92
CA SER A 207 6.24 -1.27 -23.35
C SER A 207 7.72 -0.95 -23.38
N SER A 208 8.18 -0.28 -24.43
CA SER A 208 9.55 0.22 -24.57
C SER A 208 9.88 1.36 -23.60
N ALA A 209 8.87 1.97 -22.98
CA ALA A 209 9.05 2.99 -21.94
C ALA A 209 9.43 2.40 -20.58
N ILE A 210 9.36 1.07 -20.42
CA ILE A 210 9.71 0.38 -19.18
C ILE A 210 11.22 0.13 -19.16
N VAL A 211 11.88 0.67 -18.15
CA VAL A 211 13.32 0.54 -17.98
C VAL A 211 13.63 -0.45 -16.86
N ARG A 212 14.48 -1.44 -17.14
CA ARG A 212 14.99 -2.34 -16.11
C ARG A 212 16.22 -1.73 -15.45
N ILE A 213 16.22 -1.74 -14.12
CA ILE A 213 17.29 -1.21 -13.29
C ILE A 213 17.77 -2.32 -12.35
N ILE A 214 19.09 -2.54 -12.31
CA ILE A 214 19.75 -3.45 -11.39
C ILE A 214 20.21 -2.66 -10.17
N VAL A 215 19.89 -3.16 -8.98
CA VAL A 215 20.38 -2.58 -7.72
C VAL A 215 21.59 -3.38 -7.26
N LYS A 216 22.68 -2.68 -6.97
CA LYS A 216 23.93 -3.27 -6.49
C LYS A 216 24.35 -2.70 -5.14
N ASP A 217 24.97 -3.52 -4.30
CA ASP A 217 25.60 -3.07 -3.07
C ASP A 217 26.95 -2.36 -3.32
N LYS A 218 27.60 -1.89 -2.25
CA LYS A 218 28.95 -1.28 -2.30
C LYS A 218 30.01 -2.18 -2.94
N GLY A 219 29.85 -3.50 -2.87
CA GLY A 219 30.73 -4.49 -3.48
C GLY A 219 30.42 -4.76 -4.96
N LEU A 220 29.48 -4.02 -5.56
CA LEU A 220 28.96 -4.23 -6.91
C LEU A 220 28.25 -5.57 -7.11
N ASN A 221 27.86 -6.26 -6.02
CA ASN A 221 27.04 -7.46 -6.10
C ASN A 221 25.60 -7.07 -6.39
N LYS A 222 24.96 -7.79 -7.30
CA LYS A 222 23.52 -7.61 -7.55
C LYS A 222 22.72 -8.06 -6.33
N ILE A 223 21.93 -7.15 -5.76
CA ILE A 223 21.04 -7.44 -4.63
C ILE A 223 19.56 -7.48 -5.03
N GLY A 224 19.21 -6.98 -6.21
CA GLY A 224 17.86 -7.01 -6.73
C GLY A 224 17.75 -6.33 -8.09
N SER A 225 16.52 -6.21 -8.58
CA SER A 225 16.21 -5.38 -9.74
C SER A 225 14.80 -4.82 -9.65
N PHE A 226 14.53 -3.76 -10.39
CA PHE A 226 13.17 -3.32 -10.60
C PHE A 226 12.95 -2.83 -12.03
N TYR A 227 11.69 -2.85 -12.44
CA TYR A 227 11.22 -2.31 -13.70
C TYR A 227 10.51 -1.00 -13.40
N CYS A 228 11.03 0.11 -13.89
CA CYS A 228 10.45 1.43 -13.70
C CYS A 228 9.59 1.77 -14.92
N ASP A 229 8.29 1.95 -14.69
CA ASP A 229 7.34 2.42 -15.68
C ASP A 229 6.87 3.82 -15.28
N LEU A 230 7.64 4.82 -15.70
CA LEU A 230 7.53 6.20 -15.22
C LEU A 230 6.35 6.96 -15.84
N PHE A 231 6.17 6.79 -17.15
CA PHE A 231 5.32 7.66 -17.95
C PHE A 231 3.85 7.22 -17.94
N GLN A 232 2.96 8.20 -17.89
CA GLN A 232 1.56 7.98 -18.23
C GLN A 232 1.44 7.61 -19.71
N ARG A 233 0.57 6.64 -20.02
CA ARG A 233 0.23 6.26 -21.40
C ARG A 233 -1.18 5.71 -21.50
N ALA A 234 -1.72 5.69 -22.71
CA ALA A 234 -3.00 5.05 -23.00
C ALA A 234 -3.02 3.59 -22.49
N HIS A 235 -4.14 3.19 -21.90
CA HIS A 235 -4.38 1.84 -21.36
C HIS A 235 -3.51 1.41 -20.17
N LYS A 236 -2.62 2.26 -19.65
CA LYS A 236 -1.98 2.04 -18.35
C LYS A 236 -2.97 2.42 -17.24
N PRO A 237 -3.16 1.60 -16.20
CA PRO A 237 -3.94 1.99 -15.03
C PRO A 237 -3.40 3.31 -14.45
N PHE A 238 -4.28 4.22 -14.04
CA PHE A 238 -3.91 5.59 -13.64
C PHE A 238 -3.30 5.70 -12.24
N PHE A 239 -3.11 4.58 -11.53
CA PHE A 239 -2.56 4.59 -10.17
C PHE A 239 -1.04 4.37 -10.19
N SER A 240 -0.33 5.11 -9.34
CA SER A 240 1.04 4.78 -8.97
C SER A 240 0.99 3.67 -7.93
N CYS A 241 1.84 2.64 -8.11
CA CYS A 241 1.88 1.49 -7.22
C CYS A 241 3.16 0.66 -7.43
N HIS A 242 3.65 0.14 -6.32
CA HIS A 242 4.68 -0.89 -6.22
C HIS A 242 4.07 -2.31 -6.30
N TYR A 243 4.62 -3.14 -7.19
CA TYR A 243 4.28 -4.55 -7.32
C TYR A 243 5.51 -5.44 -7.11
N THR A 244 5.47 -6.36 -6.15
CA THR A 244 6.51 -7.39 -6.01
C THR A 244 6.34 -8.46 -7.07
N LEU A 245 7.30 -8.58 -8.00
CA LEU A 245 7.35 -9.67 -8.98
C LEU A 245 7.98 -10.92 -8.37
N LEU A 246 9.10 -10.74 -7.65
CA LEU A 246 9.81 -11.80 -6.93
C LEU A 246 10.16 -11.28 -5.54
N GLY A 247 9.80 -12.04 -4.50
CA GLY A 247 10.30 -11.82 -3.15
C GLY A 247 11.67 -12.46 -2.97
N ARG A 248 12.50 -11.95 -2.06
CA ARG A 248 13.79 -12.59 -1.78
C ARG A 248 13.59 -13.96 -1.13
N LYS A 249 14.39 -14.93 -1.53
CA LYS A 249 14.50 -16.25 -0.90
C LYS A 249 15.97 -16.65 -0.89
N SER A 250 16.52 -17.11 0.22
CA SER A 250 17.95 -17.47 0.33
C SER A 250 18.17 -18.86 0.93
N ASP A 251 17.37 -19.84 0.46
CA ASP A 251 17.59 -21.26 0.75
C ASP A 251 18.54 -21.92 -0.27
N GLN A 252 18.25 -23.15 -0.70
CA GLN A 252 19.07 -23.89 -1.68
C GLN A 252 19.21 -23.14 -3.02
N ASP A 253 18.18 -22.40 -3.45
CA ASP A 253 18.20 -21.58 -4.66
C ASP A 253 17.94 -20.12 -4.31
N THR A 254 19.01 -19.32 -4.25
CA THR A 254 18.88 -17.90 -3.92
C THR A 254 18.15 -17.14 -5.02
N GLN A 255 16.95 -16.64 -4.69
CA GLN A 255 16.14 -15.75 -5.51
C GLN A 255 16.32 -14.31 -5.03
N LEU A 256 16.79 -13.44 -5.92
CA LEU A 256 16.87 -12.00 -5.64
C LEU A 256 15.52 -11.32 -5.88
N PRO A 257 15.17 -10.31 -5.06
CA PRO A 257 13.92 -9.59 -5.20
C PRO A 257 13.85 -8.86 -6.55
N SER A 258 12.65 -8.85 -7.11
CA SER A 258 12.33 -8.06 -8.30
C SER A 258 11.01 -7.34 -8.14
N VAL A 259 10.98 -6.07 -8.52
CA VAL A 259 9.82 -5.19 -8.36
C VAL A 259 9.40 -4.61 -9.71
N TYR A 260 8.11 -4.33 -9.87
CA TYR A 260 7.58 -3.49 -10.93
C TYR A 260 7.00 -2.23 -10.29
N LEU A 261 7.56 -1.08 -10.68
CA LEU A 261 7.20 0.23 -10.17
C LEU A 261 6.35 0.94 -11.24
N SER A 262 5.04 0.93 -11.08
CA SER A 262 4.12 1.63 -11.97
C SER A 262 3.91 3.03 -11.44
N LEU A 263 4.21 4.06 -12.24
CA LEU A 263 4.02 5.46 -11.86
C LEU A 263 3.16 6.17 -12.89
N ASN A 264 2.32 7.11 -12.45
CA ASN A 264 1.64 8.05 -13.33
C ASN A 264 1.95 9.49 -12.91
N ILE A 265 3.24 9.82 -12.90
CA ILE A 265 3.67 11.18 -12.59
C ILE A 265 3.51 12.07 -13.83
N PRO A 266 2.94 13.29 -13.69
CA PRO A 266 2.82 14.21 -14.80
C PRO A 266 4.20 14.75 -15.17
N ILE A 267 4.61 14.52 -16.42
CA ILE A 267 5.91 14.97 -16.92
C ILE A 267 5.71 16.02 -18.01
N VAL A 268 6.35 17.17 -17.84
CA VAL A 268 6.34 18.28 -18.80
C VAL A 268 7.73 18.39 -19.42
N TYR A 269 7.78 18.45 -20.75
CA TYR A 269 9.00 18.75 -21.48
C TYR A 269 9.10 20.25 -21.76
N LYS A 270 10.17 20.89 -21.29
CA LYS A 270 10.42 22.32 -21.47
C LYS A 270 11.93 22.55 -21.59
N ASP A 271 12.36 23.40 -22.52
CA ASP A 271 13.77 23.83 -22.65
C ASP A 271 14.78 22.66 -22.64
N THR A 272 14.47 21.57 -23.36
CA THR A 272 15.27 20.31 -23.44
C THR A 272 15.36 19.47 -22.18
N LYS A 273 14.59 19.80 -21.14
CA LYS A 273 14.52 19.07 -19.87
C LYS A 273 13.13 18.54 -19.59
N LEU A 274 13.08 17.52 -18.74
CA LEU A 274 11.84 16.96 -18.20
C LEU A 274 11.62 17.50 -16.80
N TYR A 275 10.38 17.86 -16.50
CA TYR A 275 9.96 18.38 -15.21
C TYR A 275 8.77 17.58 -14.69
N THR A 276 8.65 17.50 -13.36
CA THR A 276 7.45 17.00 -12.68
C THR A 276 6.98 18.04 -11.66
N SER A 277 5.72 17.99 -11.24
CA SER A 277 5.26 18.74 -10.08
C SER A 277 5.87 18.18 -8.79
N PHE A 278 5.87 18.96 -7.72
CA PHE A 278 6.24 18.49 -6.38
C PHE A 278 5.44 17.25 -5.96
N CYS A 279 4.11 17.25 -6.15
CA CYS A 279 3.28 16.06 -5.88
C CYS A 279 3.69 14.83 -6.73
N GLY A 280 4.11 15.04 -7.98
CA GLY A 280 4.68 13.96 -8.79
C GLY A 280 6.01 13.45 -8.24
N ALA A 281 6.85 14.33 -7.69
CA ALA A 281 8.09 13.93 -7.01
C ALA A 281 7.81 13.16 -5.71
N GLU A 282 6.84 13.60 -4.90
CA GLU A 282 6.39 12.88 -3.69
C GLU A 282 5.91 11.47 -4.05
N THR A 283 5.06 11.36 -5.07
CA THR A 283 4.59 10.06 -5.57
C THR A 283 5.76 9.17 -6.01
N PHE A 284 6.76 9.73 -6.68
CA PHE A 284 7.95 8.98 -7.09
C PHE A 284 8.75 8.48 -5.88
N PHE A 285 8.98 9.33 -4.89
CA PHE A 285 9.74 8.98 -3.68
C PHE A 285 8.98 7.98 -2.80
N HIS A 286 7.68 8.16 -2.62
CA HIS A 286 6.81 7.23 -1.90
C HIS A 286 6.95 5.81 -2.45
N GLU A 287 6.74 5.65 -3.76
CA GLU A 287 6.81 4.36 -4.43
C GLU A 287 8.24 3.80 -4.44
N MET A 288 9.26 4.66 -4.54
CA MET A 288 10.65 4.25 -4.39
C MET A 288 10.93 3.72 -2.97
N GLY A 289 10.33 4.30 -1.94
CA GLY A 289 10.42 3.79 -0.56
C GLY A 289 9.89 2.35 -0.44
N HIS A 290 8.76 2.04 -1.07
CA HIS A 290 8.28 0.65 -1.16
C HIS A 290 9.21 -0.26 -1.97
N CYS A 291 9.73 0.23 -3.10
CA CYS A 291 10.69 -0.49 -3.94
C CYS A 291 11.94 -0.89 -3.13
N LEU A 292 12.50 0.06 -2.39
CA LEU A 292 13.67 -0.16 -1.54
C LEU A 292 13.34 -1.08 -0.37
N HIS A 293 12.18 -0.92 0.27
CA HIS A 293 11.73 -1.84 1.33
C HIS A 293 11.71 -3.29 0.83
N SER A 294 11.26 -3.52 -0.40
CA SER A 294 11.27 -4.84 -1.04
C SER A 294 12.67 -5.34 -1.44
N ILE A 295 13.51 -4.49 -2.01
CA ILE A 295 14.84 -4.87 -2.50
C ILE A 295 15.84 -5.09 -1.37
N MET A 296 15.78 -4.26 -0.33
CA MET A 296 16.74 -4.25 0.78
C MET A 296 16.48 -5.34 1.82
N TYR A 297 15.32 -6.00 1.77
CA TYR A 297 15.06 -7.15 2.63
C TYR A 297 16.16 -8.22 2.44
N ASN A 298 16.75 -8.67 3.57
CA ASN A 298 17.88 -9.60 3.59
C ASN A 298 17.59 -10.92 4.32
N GLY A 299 16.32 -11.19 4.64
CA GLY A 299 15.94 -12.45 5.27
C GLY A 299 15.78 -13.60 4.27
N LYS A 300 15.47 -14.78 4.82
CA LYS A 300 15.51 -16.04 4.06
C LYS A 300 14.23 -16.41 3.35
N TYR A 301 13.10 -15.95 3.88
CA TYR A 301 11.79 -16.44 3.52
C TYR A 301 11.01 -15.38 2.75
N GLN A 302 10.60 -15.71 1.52
CA GLN A 302 9.81 -14.80 0.70
C GLN A 302 8.50 -14.35 1.35
N HIS A 303 7.95 -15.14 2.28
CA HIS A 303 6.72 -14.80 3.01
C HIS A 303 6.88 -13.55 3.88
N LEU A 304 8.11 -13.21 4.28
CA LEU A 304 8.44 -12.04 5.08
C LEU A 304 9.14 -10.96 4.22
N SER A 305 9.24 -11.16 2.91
CA SER A 305 10.01 -10.27 2.04
C SER A 305 9.23 -9.00 1.71
N GLY A 306 9.90 -7.86 1.86
CA GLY A 306 9.41 -6.56 1.41
C GLY A 306 8.14 -6.12 2.11
N THR A 307 7.18 -5.63 1.33
CA THR A 307 5.90 -5.10 1.84
C THR A 307 4.90 -6.17 2.27
N ARG A 308 5.33 -7.44 2.43
CA ARG A 308 4.50 -8.54 3.00
C ARG A 308 4.44 -8.46 4.53
N CYS A 309 4.04 -7.30 5.03
CA CYS A 309 3.81 -7.01 6.44
C CYS A 309 2.43 -6.36 6.60
N SER A 310 2.08 -5.92 7.80
CA SER A 310 0.82 -5.21 8.01
C SER A 310 0.79 -3.89 7.23
N THR A 311 -0.37 -3.53 6.67
CA THR A 311 -0.49 -2.31 5.85
C THR A 311 -0.13 -1.05 6.62
N ASP A 312 -0.45 -0.99 7.91
CA ASP A 312 -0.09 0.14 8.80
C ASP A 312 1.42 0.24 9.10
N LEU A 313 2.22 -0.77 8.73
CA LEU A 313 3.68 -0.74 8.75
C LEU A 313 4.27 -0.55 7.33
N ALA A 314 3.65 -1.13 6.31
CA ALA A 314 4.14 -1.11 4.94
C ALA A 314 4.30 0.32 4.37
N GLU A 315 3.50 1.26 4.86
CA GLU A 315 3.53 2.69 4.52
C GLU A 315 4.61 3.49 5.26
N ILE A 316 5.19 2.96 6.35
CA ILE A 316 6.19 3.73 7.11
C ILE A 316 7.43 4.02 6.25
N PRO A 317 8.03 3.05 5.53
CA PRO A 317 9.19 3.33 4.69
C PRO A 317 8.90 4.29 3.53
N SER A 318 7.71 4.23 2.92
CA SER A 318 7.35 5.14 1.82
C SER A 318 7.17 6.57 2.32
N LEU A 319 6.41 6.77 3.41
CA LEU A 319 6.19 8.08 4.03
C LEU A 319 7.48 8.70 4.59
N LEU A 320 8.38 7.89 5.16
CA LEU A 320 9.70 8.38 5.60
C LEU A 320 10.57 8.79 4.41
N PHE A 321 10.48 8.07 3.29
CA PHE A 321 11.27 8.39 2.10
C PHE A 321 10.80 9.70 1.44
N GLU A 322 9.51 10.02 1.51
CA GLU A 322 9.00 11.34 1.07
C GLU A 322 9.65 12.50 1.82
N GLN A 323 10.03 12.33 3.09
CA GLN A 323 10.59 13.41 3.90
C GLN A 323 11.90 13.98 3.32
N PHE A 324 12.64 13.20 2.51
CA PHE A 324 13.83 13.72 1.81
C PHE A 324 13.53 14.86 0.83
N LEU A 325 12.29 14.98 0.35
CA LEU A 325 11.87 16.10 -0.52
C LEU A 325 11.58 17.38 0.27
N TYR A 326 11.36 17.26 1.57
CA TYR A 326 11.05 18.37 2.47
C TYR A 326 12.29 18.85 3.24
N ASP A 327 13.39 18.11 3.19
CA ASP A 327 14.67 18.46 3.80
C ASP A 327 15.41 19.49 2.92
N PRO A 328 15.73 20.71 3.42
CA PRO A 328 16.40 21.76 2.63
C PRO A 328 17.81 21.40 2.17
#